data_AF-A0A921SYU2-F1
#
_entry.id   AF-A0A921SYU2-F1
#
_cell.length_a   1.000
_cell.length_b   1.000
_cell.length_c   1.000
_cell.angle_alpha   90.00
_cell.angle_beta   90.00
_cell.angle_gamma   90.00
#
_symmetry.space_group_name_H-M   'P 1'
#
loop_
_entity.id
_entity.type
_entity.pdbx_description
1 polymer ?
#
loop_
_entity_poly.entity_id
_entity_poly.type
_entity_poly.pdbx_seq_one_letter_code
_entity_poly.pdbx_strand_id
1 'polypeptide(L)'
;KDMLQEICNYLVDNIENFEYKIFADNGPLVDRYLAYLSGIGYFGINNNIITDEYGSYVFIGYILSNYEFKSDIPSEKTCIKCGKCVKYCPGNALLGNYEMNPKRCLSYITQKKGDLEKEEKKVLESNKKVFGCDICQDVCPHNKNIPITEIKRFKEDTIIKLDIEEINDISNKEFKRRYGNRAFSWRGKNIIKRNIDIVSKKPNE
;
A
#
# COMPACT_ATOMS: atom_id res chain seq x y z
N LYS A 1 3.67 -4.25 12.82
CA LYS A 1 3.49 -3.83 14.23
C LYS A 1 4.31 -4.72 15.15
N ASP A 2 4.22 -6.04 15.08
CA ASP A 2 5.03 -6.96 15.91
C ASP A 2 6.54 -6.70 15.80
N MET A 3 7.07 -6.46 14.59
CA MET A 3 8.49 -6.09 14.42
C MET A 3 8.86 -4.79 15.16
N LEU A 4 7.96 -3.80 15.22
CA LEU A 4 8.18 -2.56 15.98
C LEU A 4 8.06 -2.82 17.49
N GLN A 5 7.22 -3.79 17.88
CA GLN A 5 7.06 -4.20 19.27
C GLN A 5 8.34 -4.81 19.82
N GLU A 6 9.03 -5.63 19.03
CA GLU A 6 10.35 -6.18 19.39
C GLU A 6 11.37 -5.07 19.69
N ILE A 7 11.41 -4.01 18.84
CA ILE A 7 12.25 -2.83 19.07
C ILE A 7 11.85 -2.11 20.36
N CYS A 8 10.55 -1.91 20.58
CA CYS A 8 10.07 -1.20 21.78
C CYS A 8 10.37 -1.98 23.06
N ASN A 9 10.30 -3.31 23.05
CA ASN A 9 10.66 -4.14 24.20
C ASN A 9 12.13 -3.89 24.59
N TYR A 10 13.04 -3.88 23.61
CA TYR A 10 14.43 -3.54 23.84
C TYR A 10 14.60 -2.13 24.42
N LEU A 11 13.86 -1.13 23.91
CA LEU A 11 13.95 0.24 24.41
C LEU A 11 13.43 0.39 25.85
N VAL A 12 12.34 -0.31 26.20
CA VAL A 12 11.80 -0.34 27.57
C VAL A 12 12.84 -0.90 28.56
N ASP A 13 13.56 -1.94 28.17
CA ASP A 13 14.57 -2.56 29.05
C ASP A 13 15.83 -1.68 29.25
N ASN A 14 16.05 -0.69 28.37
CA ASN A 14 17.30 0.09 28.33
C ASN A 14 17.11 1.59 28.58
N ILE A 15 15.88 2.09 28.64
CA ILE A 15 15.56 3.50 28.85
C ILE A 15 14.54 3.61 29.98
N GLU A 16 14.95 4.26 31.07
CA GLU A 16 14.09 4.47 32.23
C GLU A 16 12.86 5.31 31.85
N ASN A 17 11.68 4.90 32.31
CA ASN A 17 10.39 5.57 32.06
C ASN A 17 10.06 5.74 30.56
N PHE A 18 10.52 4.83 29.70
CA PHE A 18 10.22 4.86 28.26
C PHE A 18 8.73 4.57 28.00
N GLU A 19 8.04 5.53 27.40
CA GLU A 19 6.66 5.40 26.97
C GLU A 19 6.58 5.49 25.45
N TYR A 20 5.75 4.63 24.84
CA TYR A 20 5.63 4.61 23.38
C TYR A 20 4.24 4.20 22.88
N LYS A 21 3.98 4.50 21.61
CA LYS A 21 2.85 4.00 20.83
C LYS A 21 3.30 3.61 19.43
N ILE A 22 2.88 2.43 18.99
CA ILE A 22 3.21 1.87 17.67
C ILE A 22 2.08 2.11 16.67
N PHE A 23 2.44 2.59 15.49
CA PHE A 23 1.51 2.80 14.39
C PHE A 23 2.06 2.23 13.08
N ALA A 24 1.13 1.85 12.20
CA ALA A 24 1.39 1.49 10.82
C ALA A 24 0.05 1.63 10.07
N ASP A 25 0.01 2.48 9.05
CA ASP A 25 -1.15 2.81 8.19
C ASP A 25 -2.34 3.50 8.89
N ASN A 26 -2.61 3.16 10.15
CA ASN A 26 -3.81 3.59 10.88
C ASN A 26 -3.54 4.55 12.05
N GLY A 27 -2.41 5.25 12.01
CA GLY A 27 -2.03 6.22 13.05
C GLY A 27 -2.43 7.67 12.73
N PRO A 28 -2.17 8.60 13.66
CA PRO A 28 -2.57 10.00 13.51
C PRO A 28 -1.68 10.83 12.57
N LEU A 29 -0.49 10.32 12.20
CA LEU A 29 0.50 11.01 11.37
C LEU A 29 0.59 10.41 9.96
N VAL A 30 1.31 11.12 9.08
CA VAL A 30 1.54 10.70 7.68
C VAL A 30 2.80 9.84 7.60
N ASP A 31 2.63 8.51 7.58
CA ASP A 31 3.71 7.52 7.58
C ASP A 31 4.82 7.81 6.57
N ARG A 32 4.44 8.15 5.33
CA ARG A 32 5.40 8.48 4.27
C ARG A 32 6.21 9.73 4.55
N TYR A 33 5.60 10.75 5.15
CA TYR A 33 6.32 11.98 5.50
C TYR A 33 7.29 11.73 6.65
N LEU A 34 6.91 10.90 7.62
CA LEU A 34 7.83 10.47 8.69
C LEU A 34 9.03 9.68 8.13
N ALA A 35 8.80 8.76 7.20
CA ALA A 35 9.89 8.03 6.55
C ALA A 35 10.83 8.94 5.74
N TYR A 36 10.31 10.01 5.14
CA TYR A 36 11.14 11.05 4.52
C TYR A 36 11.96 11.82 5.57
N LEU A 37 11.32 12.26 6.65
CA LEU A 37 11.98 13.01 7.72
C LEU A 37 13.08 12.20 8.41
N SER A 38 12.88 10.89 8.55
CA SER A 38 13.86 9.97 9.15
C SER A 38 14.94 9.49 8.18
N GLY A 39 15.04 10.08 6.98
CA GLY A 39 16.07 9.74 5.99
C GLY A 39 15.94 8.34 5.36
N ILE A 40 14.85 7.59 5.60
CA ILE A 40 14.65 6.24 5.04
C ILE A 40 14.55 6.27 3.51
N GLY A 41 14.01 7.35 2.96
CA GLY A 41 13.88 7.50 1.53
C GLY A 41 13.38 8.87 1.12
N TYR A 42 13.02 9.00 -0.15
CA TYR A 42 12.56 10.24 -0.76
C TYR A 42 11.30 10.01 -1.59
N PHE A 43 10.55 11.08 -1.85
CA PHE A 43 9.30 10.98 -2.60
C PHE A 43 9.53 10.74 -4.10
N GLY A 44 8.83 9.74 -4.63
CA GLY A 44 8.54 9.59 -6.05
C GLY A 44 7.44 10.55 -6.51
N ILE A 45 7.43 10.93 -7.80
CA ILE A 45 6.27 11.64 -8.38
C ILE A 45 5.00 10.77 -8.46
N ASN A 46 5.10 9.48 -8.09
CA ASN A 46 3.97 8.58 -7.87
C ASN A 46 3.48 8.58 -6.40
N ASN A 47 3.98 9.49 -5.57
CA ASN A 47 3.67 9.66 -4.14
C ASN A 47 4.06 8.50 -3.21
N ASN A 48 4.84 7.53 -3.68
CA ASN A 48 5.46 6.53 -2.81
C ASN A 48 6.83 7.00 -2.31
N ILE A 49 7.26 6.45 -1.18
CA ILE A 49 8.64 6.56 -0.72
C ILE A 49 9.51 5.60 -1.52
N ILE A 50 10.64 6.08 -1.99
CA ILE A 50 11.67 5.33 -2.70
C ILE A 50 12.88 5.25 -1.78
N THR A 51 13.29 4.03 -1.49
CA THR A 51 14.51 3.68 -0.75
C THR A 51 15.59 3.26 -1.74
N ASP A 52 16.85 3.39 -1.35
CA ASP A 52 17.98 3.02 -2.21
C ASP A 52 18.05 1.52 -2.48
N GLU A 53 17.72 0.70 -1.49
CA GLU A 53 17.87 -0.75 -1.56
C GLU A 53 16.61 -1.43 -2.15
N TYR A 54 15.43 -1.11 -1.64
CA TYR A 54 14.19 -1.85 -1.96
C TYR A 54 13.26 -1.08 -2.90
N GLY A 55 13.72 0.04 -3.45
CA GLY A 55 12.87 0.94 -4.22
C GLY A 55 11.66 1.37 -3.39
N SER A 56 10.47 1.25 -3.96
CA SER A 56 9.20 1.60 -3.30
C SER A 56 8.42 0.40 -2.73
N TYR A 57 8.93 -0.82 -2.82
CA TYR A 57 8.28 -2.01 -2.24
C TYR A 57 8.64 -2.18 -0.77
N VAL A 58 8.24 -1.20 0.04
CA VAL A 58 8.47 -1.18 1.49
C VAL A 58 7.17 -0.94 2.24
N PHE A 59 7.03 -1.59 3.40
CA PHE A 59 6.04 -1.21 4.40
C PHE A 59 6.62 -0.14 5.32
N ILE A 60 5.79 0.78 5.78
CA ILE A 60 6.19 1.84 6.71
C ILE A 60 5.38 1.69 7.99
N GLY A 61 6.06 1.88 9.11
CA GLY A 61 5.46 2.04 10.42
C GLY A 61 6.35 2.92 11.26
N TYR A 62 5.82 3.43 12.37
CA TYR A 62 6.53 4.37 13.23
C TYR A 62 6.19 4.13 14.70
N ILE A 63 7.11 4.58 15.54
CA ILE A 63 6.99 4.58 17.00
C ILE A 63 6.95 6.04 17.42
N LEU A 64 5.91 6.44 18.16
CA LEU A 64 5.92 7.69 18.90
C LEU A 64 6.40 7.39 20.31
N SER A 65 7.38 8.12 20.82
CA SER A 65 7.93 7.95 22.17
C SER A 65 8.07 9.27 22.91
N ASN A 66 8.17 9.20 24.24
CA ASN A 66 8.53 10.34 25.10
C ASN A 66 10.03 10.65 25.10
N TYR A 67 10.86 9.71 24.65
CA TYR A 67 12.30 9.87 24.58
C TYR A 67 12.74 10.69 23.36
N GLU A 68 13.63 11.65 23.57
CA GLU A 68 14.17 12.53 22.54
C GLU A 68 15.40 11.88 21.88
N PHE A 69 15.18 11.17 20.78
CA PHE A 69 16.26 10.68 19.95
C PHE A 69 16.87 11.81 19.11
N LYS A 70 18.16 11.69 18.81
CA LYS A 70 18.80 12.54 17.80
C LYS A 70 18.13 12.29 16.45
N SER A 71 17.61 13.34 15.82
CA SER A 71 16.99 13.27 14.50
C SER A 71 18.01 12.96 13.41
N ASP A 72 17.58 12.13 12.46
CA ASP A 72 18.25 11.98 11.16
C ASP A 72 17.95 13.17 10.24
N ILE A 73 18.63 13.18 9.09
CA ILE A 73 18.46 14.22 8.06
C ILE A 73 17.77 13.59 6.84
N PRO A 74 16.75 14.24 6.27
CA PRO A 74 16.12 13.78 5.04
C PRO A 74 17.13 13.64 3.90
N SER A 75 16.96 12.62 3.07
CA SER A 75 17.78 12.43 1.87
C SER A 75 17.59 13.59 0.87
N GLU A 76 18.68 14.12 0.33
CA GLU A 76 18.67 15.13 -0.73
C GLU A 76 18.29 14.55 -2.12
N LYS A 77 18.30 13.22 -2.27
CA LYS A 77 17.89 12.55 -3.51
C LYS A 77 16.43 12.85 -3.84
N THR A 78 16.15 12.92 -5.14
CA THR A 78 14.79 13.11 -5.65
C THR A 78 14.49 12.12 -6.76
N CYS A 79 13.20 11.93 -7.03
CA CYS A 79 12.75 11.16 -8.17
C CYS A 79 13.40 11.67 -9.48
N ILE A 80 13.81 10.76 -10.36
CA ILE A 80 14.32 11.11 -11.70
C ILE A 80 13.25 11.68 -12.66
N LYS A 81 12.01 11.81 -12.19
CA LYS A 81 10.86 12.38 -12.91
C LYS A 81 10.64 11.81 -14.32
N CYS A 82 10.92 10.52 -14.54
CA CYS A 82 10.79 9.88 -15.86
C CYS A 82 9.35 9.84 -16.45
N GLY A 83 8.33 10.23 -15.67
CA GLY A 83 6.94 10.32 -16.13
C GLY A 83 6.21 8.99 -16.38
N LYS A 84 6.88 7.82 -16.30
CA LYS A 84 6.26 6.51 -16.56
C LYS A 84 5.04 6.25 -15.67
N CYS A 85 5.16 6.46 -14.38
CA CYS A 85 4.06 6.25 -13.44
C CYS A 85 2.83 7.11 -13.76
N VAL A 86 3.03 8.36 -14.21
CA VAL A 86 1.96 9.26 -14.66
C VAL A 86 1.32 8.72 -15.94
N LYS A 87 2.15 8.41 -16.95
CA LYS A 87 1.72 7.90 -18.26
C LYS A 87 0.89 6.63 -18.16
N TYR A 88 1.27 5.70 -17.27
CA TYR A 88 0.61 4.40 -17.13
C TYR A 88 -0.44 4.38 -16.02
N CYS A 89 -0.70 5.49 -15.32
CA CYS A 89 -1.71 5.54 -14.26
C CYS A 89 -3.11 5.37 -14.87
N PRO A 90 -3.85 4.28 -14.59
CA PRO A 90 -5.06 4.00 -15.35
C PRO A 90 -6.18 5.03 -15.18
N GLY A 91 -6.29 5.60 -13.99
CA GLY A 91 -7.27 6.64 -13.70
C GLY A 91 -6.76 8.06 -13.95
N ASN A 92 -5.51 8.25 -14.38
CA ASN A 92 -4.83 9.54 -14.42
C ASN A 92 -4.90 10.25 -13.05
N ALA A 93 -4.59 9.49 -12.00
CA ALA A 93 -4.61 10.00 -10.62
C ALA A 93 -3.36 10.82 -10.28
N LEU A 94 -2.22 10.53 -10.90
CA LEU A 94 -0.94 11.23 -10.65
C LEU A 94 -0.82 12.44 -11.58
N LEU A 95 -0.50 13.62 -11.03
CA LEU A 95 -0.41 14.87 -11.80
C LEU A 95 1.02 15.20 -12.27
N GLY A 96 2.02 14.43 -11.82
CA GLY A 96 3.42 14.56 -12.26
C GLY A 96 4.24 15.63 -11.55
N ASN A 97 3.62 16.37 -10.64
CA ASN A 97 4.19 17.44 -9.82
C ASN A 97 4.14 17.10 -8.31
N TYR A 98 4.22 15.81 -7.96
CA TYR A 98 4.03 15.29 -6.58
C TYR A 98 2.61 15.46 -6.03
N GLU A 99 1.65 15.87 -6.87
CA GLU A 99 0.24 15.87 -6.50
C GLU A 99 -0.49 14.68 -7.12
N MET A 100 -1.56 14.26 -6.45
CA MET A 100 -2.47 13.25 -6.97
C MET A 100 -3.92 13.55 -6.61
N ASN A 101 -4.83 13.13 -7.48
CA ASN A 101 -6.24 13.04 -7.17
C ASN A 101 -6.58 11.61 -6.71
N PRO A 102 -6.75 11.37 -5.39
CA PRO A 102 -6.97 10.02 -4.87
C PRO A 102 -8.30 9.41 -5.32
N LYS A 103 -9.32 10.22 -5.64
CA LYS A 103 -10.62 9.72 -6.11
C LYS A 103 -10.52 9.01 -7.46
N ARG A 104 -9.49 9.33 -8.26
CA ARG A 104 -9.20 8.70 -9.54
C ARG A 104 -8.27 7.49 -9.43
N CYS A 105 -7.70 7.24 -8.26
CA CYS A 105 -6.74 6.15 -8.07
C CYS A 105 -7.45 4.80 -8.14
N LEU A 106 -7.00 3.88 -9.00
CA LEU A 106 -7.58 2.52 -9.08
C LEU A 106 -7.50 1.78 -7.73
N SER A 107 -6.43 1.98 -6.96
CA SER A 107 -6.33 1.42 -5.60
C SER A 107 -7.44 1.93 -4.67
N TYR A 108 -7.82 3.20 -4.78
CA TYR A 108 -8.96 3.76 -4.04
C TYR A 108 -10.30 3.23 -4.59
N ILE A 109 -10.48 3.23 -5.92
CA ILE A 109 -11.72 2.78 -6.59
C ILE A 109 -12.07 1.33 -6.18
N THR A 110 -11.08 0.44 -6.18
CA THR A 110 -11.29 -0.97 -5.76
C THR A 110 -11.78 -1.10 -4.31
N GLN A 111 -11.53 -0.10 -3.46
CA GLN A 111 -11.88 -0.09 -2.03
C GLN A 111 -13.10 0.79 -1.69
N LYS A 112 -13.55 1.63 -2.63
CA LYS A 112 -14.72 2.52 -2.47
C LYS A 112 -15.95 1.67 -2.12
N LYS A 113 -16.73 2.10 -1.12
CA LYS A 113 -18.01 1.46 -0.77
C LYS A 113 -19.13 1.92 -1.71
N GLY A 114 -20.19 1.12 -1.80
CA GLY A 114 -21.35 1.42 -2.65
C GLY A 114 -21.08 1.12 -4.11
N ASP A 115 -21.92 1.68 -4.98
CA ASP A 115 -21.76 1.51 -6.43
C ASP A 115 -20.66 2.39 -6.99
N LEU A 116 -20.00 1.88 -8.02
CA LEU A 116 -19.02 2.62 -8.79
C LEU A 116 -19.71 3.40 -9.93
N GLU A 117 -19.22 4.60 -10.17
CA GLU A 117 -19.61 5.43 -11.30
C GLU A 117 -19.18 4.78 -12.62
N LYS A 118 -19.81 5.18 -13.74
CA LYS A 118 -19.54 4.59 -15.05
C LYS A 118 -18.06 4.66 -15.44
N GLU A 119 -17.41 5.79 -15.18
CA GLU A 119 -15.99 5.96 -15.49
C GLU A 119 -15.08 5.14 -14.54
N GLU A 120 -15.46 5.01 -13.27
CA GLU A 120 -14.73 4.15 -12.31
C GLU A 120 -14.78 2.67 -12.74
N LYS A 121 -15.95 2.20 -13.23
CA LYS A 121 -16.12 0.84 -13.77
C LYS A 121 -15.20 0.57 -14.97
N LYS A 122 -15.13 1.50 -15.93
CA LYS A 122 -14.24 1.37 -17.10
C LYS A 122 -12.76 1.26 -16.71
N VAL A 123 -12.32 2.06 -15.74
CA VAL A 123 -10.93 2.01 -15.23
C VAL A 123 -10.67 0.64 -14.59
N LEU A 124 -11.63 0.09 -13.85
CA LEU A 124 -11.52 -1.23 -13.24
C LEU A 124 -11.47 -2.37 -14.28
N GLU A 125 -12.41 -2.37 -15.23
CA GLU A 125 -12.54 -3.36 -16.31
C GLU A 125 -11.26 -3.49 -17.15
N SER A 126 -10.67 -2.35 -17.53
CA SER A 126 -9.46 -2.31 -18.37
C SER A 126 -8.19 -2.81 -17.66
N ASN A 127 -8.19 -2.94 -16.33
CA ASN A 127 -7.00 -3.30 -15.54
C ASN A 127 -7.10 -4.62 -14.79
N LYS A 128 -8.30 -5.21 -14.71
CA LYS A 128 -8.57 -6.52 -14.09
C LYS A 128 -8.01 -6.68 -12.66
N LYS A 129 -7.98 -5.58 -11.89
CA LYS A 129 -7.58 -5.59 -10.47
C LYS A 129 -8.82 -5.66 -9.60
N VAL A 130 -8.86 -6.61 -8.66
CA VAL A 130 -10.00 -6.77 -7.74
C VAL A 130 -9.77 -6.10 -6.38
N PHE A 131 -8.53 -5.76 -6.05
CA PHE A 131 -8.15 -5.00 -4.87
C PHE A 131 -6.76 -4.36 -5.09
N GLY A 132 -6.61 -3.07 -4.79
CA GLY A 132 -5.34 -2.36 -4.94
C GLY A 132 -4.93 -2.10 -6.39
N CYS A 133 -3.76 -1.48 -6.58
CA CYS A 133 -3.14 -1.25 -7.89
C CYS A 133 -1.66 -0.89 -7.70
N ASP A 134 -0.77 -1.64 -8.36
CA ASP A 134 0.68 -1.47 -8.24
C ASP A 134 1.33 -0.87 -9.50
N ILE A 135 0.55 -0.53 -10.53
CA ILE A 135 1.06 -0.14 -11.85
C ILE A 135 2.06 1.04 -11.77
N CYS A 136 1.80 2.03 -10.91
CA CYS A 136 2.70 3.18 -10.77
C CYS A 136 4.05 2.83 -10.12
N GLN A 137 4.14 1.70 -9.42
CA GLN A 137 5.35 1.12 -8.86
C GLN A 137 5.98 0.14 -9.85
N ASP A 138 5.19 -0.72 -10.50
CA ASP A 138 5.65 -1.72 -11.48
C ASP A 138 6.43 -1.07 -12.64
N VAL A 139 5.97 0.08 -13.13
CA VAL A 139 6.64 0.81 -14.22
C VAL A 139 7.78 1.71 -13.75
N CYS A 140 8.00 1.82 -12.44
CA CYS A 140 8.98 2.74 -11.86
C CYS A 140 10.40 2.21 -12.05
N PRO A 141 11.33 2.98 -12.66
CA PRO A 141 12.71 2.53 -12.84
C PRO A 141 13.46 2.26 -11.52
N HIS A 142 13.06 2.90 -10.42
CA HIS A 142 13.64 2.67 -9.10
C HIS A 142 13.31 1.30 -8.51
N ASN A 143 12.33 0.58 -9.07
CA ASN A 143 12.00 -0.78 -8.67
C ASN A 143 12.64 -1.84 -9.59
N LYS A 144 13.51 -1.44 -10.53
CA LYS A 144 14.18 -2.38 -11.43
C LYS A 144 15.35 -3.03 -10.71
N ASN A 145 15.45 -4.36 -10.78
CA ASN A 145 16.56 -5.15 -10.22
C ASN A 145 16.79 -4.96 -8.71
N ILE A 146 15.74 -4.63 -7.96
CA ILE A 146 15.81 -4.56 -6.49
C ILE A 146 15.83 -5.99 -5.91
N PRO A 147 16.52 -6.20 -4.78
CA PRO A 147 16.54 -7.49 -4.09
C PRO A 147 15.17 -7.83 -3.51
N ILE A 148 14.92 -9.13 -3.35
CA ILE A 148 13.80 -9.62 -2.57
C ILE A 148 14.21 -9.56 -1.10
N THR A 149 13.31 -9.10 -0.23
CA THR A 149 13.57 -9.01 1.21
C THR A 149 13.98 -10.35 1.83
N GLU A 150 14.87 -10.33 2.81
CA GLU A 150 15.20 -11.50 3.63
C GLU A 150 14.18 -11.79 4.74
N ILE A 151 13.24 -10.88 4.97
CA ILE A 151 12.21 -11.01 6.00
C ILE A 151 11.21 -12.11 5.57
N LYS A 152 11.31 -13.29 6.19
CA LYS A 152 10.49 -14.47 5.89
C LYS A 152 8.99 -14.19 5.89
N ARG A 153 8.48 -13.47 6.90
CA ARG A 153 7.05 -13.09 7.04
C ARG A 153 6.48 -12.26 5.88
N PHE A 154 7.33 -11.67 5.03
CA PHE A 154 6.88 -10.94 3.84
C PHE A 154 6.88 -11.80 2.57
N LYS A 155 7.50 -12.99 2.62
CA LYS A 155 7.60 -13.93 1.49
C LYS A 155 6.66 -15.12 1.63
N GLU A 156 6.40 -15.53 2.86
CA GLU A 156 5.60 -16.71 3.17
C GLU A 156 4.10 -16.41 3.15
N ASP A 157 3.29 -17.45 2.89
CA ASP A 157 1.83 -17.40 2.93
C ASP A 157 1.21 -16.28 2.04
N THR A 158 1.80 -16.00 0.88
CA THR A 158 1.34 -14.94 -0.01
C THR A 158 0.13 -15.39 -0.85
N ILE A 159 -0.86 -14.49 -0.97
CA ILE A 159 -2.04 -14.68 -1.82
C ILE A 159 -1.95 -13.67 -2.95
N ILE A 160 -1.52 -14.13 -4.12
CA ILE A 160 -1.34 -13.29 -5.32
C ILE A 160 -2.56 -13.30 -6.24
N LYS A 161 -3.45 -14.28 -6.08
CA LYS A 161 -4.69 -14.44 -6.84
C LYS A 161 -5.78 -14.95 -5.91
N LEU A 162 -6.99 -14.43 -6.08
CA LEU A 162 -8.18 -14.95 -5.42
C LEU A 162 -8.93 -15.86 -6.39
N ASP A 163 -9.43 -16.96 -5.87
CA ASP A 163 -10.37 -17.80 -6.60
C ASP A 163 -11.74 -17.09 -6.65
N ILE A 164 -12.20 -16.83 -7.87
CA ILE A 164 -13.44 -16.08 -8.11
C ILE A 164 -14.67 -16.88 -7.66
N GLU A 165 -14.69 -18.18 -7.90
CA GLU A 165 -15.81 -19.05 -7.52
C GLU A 165 -15.87 -19.15 -5.99
N GLU A 166 -14.73 -19.33 -5.34
CA GLU A 166 -14.65 -19.33 -3.88
C GLU A 166 -15.23 -18.06 -3.27
N ILE A 167 -14.77 -16.88 -3.73
CA ILE A 167 -15.21 -15.59 -3.17
C ILE A 167 -16.72 -15.38 -3.37
N ASN A 168 -17.29 -15.91 -4.45
CA ASN A 168 -18.71 -15.79 -4.74
C ASN A 168 -19.58 -16.63 -3.81
N ASP A 169 -19.11 -17.82 -3.42
CA ASP A 169 -19.90 -18.82 -2.70
C ASP A 169 -19.71 -18.78 -1.18
N ILE A 170 -18.56 -18.36 -0.67
CA ILE A 170 -18.31 -18.36 0.78
C ILE A 170 -19.16 -17.32 1.51
N SER A 171 -19.62 -17.64 2.73
CA SER A 171 -20.34 -16.68 3.60
C SER A 171 -19.42 -15.56 4.12
N ASN A 172 -19.99 -14.47 4.66
CA ASN A 172 -19.20 -13.42 5.34
C ASN A 172 -18.39 -13.98 6.52
N LYS A 173 -18.97 -14.94 7.27
CA LYS A 173 -18.31 -15.61 8.39
C LYS A 173 -17.09 -16.40 7.91
N GLU A 174 -17.25 -17.14 6.83
CA GLU A 174 -16.17 -17.95 6.25
C GLU A 174 -15.08 -17.08 5.61
N PHE A 175 -15.44 -16.00 4.90
CA PHE A 175 -14.49 -15.03 4.38
C PHE A 175 -13.63 -14.42 5.50
N LYS A 176 -14.26 -14.01 6.61
CA LYS A 176 -13.52 -13.48 7.77
C LYS A 176 -12.61 -14.53 8.39
N ARG A 177 -13.03 -15.80 8.45
CA ARG A 177 -12.22 -16.91 8.97
C ARG A 177 -10.97 -17.16 8.10
N ARG A 178 -11.11 -17.16 6.78
CA ARG A 178 -10.01 -17.46 5.84
C ARG A 178 -9.08 -16.27 5.60
N TYR A 179 -9.64 -15.07 5.44
CA TYR A 179 -8.89 -13.91 4.95
C TYR A 179 -8.81 -12.77 5.96
N GLY A 180 -9.38 -12.89 7.17
CA GLY A 180 -9.47 -11.79 8.13
C GLY A 180 -8.13 -11.21 8.61
N ASN A 181 -7.03 -11.94 8.41
CA ASN A 181 -5.66 -11.50 8.68
C ASN A 181 -4.99 -10.82 7.47
N ARG A 182 -5.69 -10.69 6.33
CA ARG A 182 -5.15 -10.12 5.10
C ARG A 182 -5.52 -8.66 4.97
N ALA A 183 -4.59 -7.84 4.48
CA ALA A 183 -4.85 -6.41 4.29
C ALA A 183 -6.09 -6.16 3.41
N PHE A 184 -6.30 -6.95 2.35
CA PHE A 184 -7.44 -6.77 1.46
C PHE A 184 -8.81 -7.05 2.09
N SER A 185 -8.87 -7.73 3.24
CA SER A 185 -10.14 -8.14 3.85
C SER A 185 -10.81 -7.05 4.68
N TRP A 186 -10.13 -5.94 4.94
CA TRP A 186 -10.56 -4.93 5.93
C TRP A 186 -11.92 -4.28 5.62
N ARG A 187 -12.33 -4.25 4.34
CA ARG A 187 -13.65 -3.77 3.88
C ARG A 187 -14.67 -4.88 3.68
N GLY A 188 -14.32 -6.14 3.94
CA GLY A 188 -15.16 -7.31 3.74
C GLY A 188 -15.28 -7.76 2.28
N LYS A 189 -15.92 -8.92 2.08
CA LYS A 189 -15.97 -9.60 0.78
C LYS A 189 -16.75 -8.83 -0.30
N ASN A 190 -17.76 -8.05 0.09
CA ASN A 190 -18.73 -7.48 -0.86
C ASN A 190 -18.07 -6.53 -1.86
N ILE A 191 -17.05 -5.78 -1.45
CA ILE A 191 -16.31 -4.91 -2.37
C ILE A 191 -15.50 -5.71 -3.39
N ILE A 192 -14.89 -6.83 -2.96
CA ILE A 192 -14.11 -7.72 -3.83
C ILE A 192 -15.04 -8.41 -4.81
N LYS A 193 -16.18 -8.95 -4.32
CA LYS A 193 -17.21 -9.56 -5.16
C LYS A 193 -17.74 -8.59 -6.21
N ARG A 194 -18.11 -7.35 -5.82
CA ARG A 194 -18.51 -6.30 -6.76
C ARG A 194 -17.43 -6.08 -7.83
N ASN A 195 -16.16 -6.01 -7.43
CA ASN A 195 -15.07 -5.78 -8.38
C ASN A 195 -14.89 -6.98 -9.33
N ILE A 196 -14.98 -8.20 -8.82
CA ILE A 196 -15.02 -9.44 -9.61
C ILE A 196 -16.15 -9.39 -10.64
N ASP A 197 -17.37 -9.07 -10.23
CA ASP A 197 -18.53 -9.00 -11.12
C ASP A 197 -18.37 -7.95 -12.23
N ILE A 198 -17.63 -6.87 -11.96
CA ILE A 198 -17.32 -5.84 -12.96
C ILE A 198 -16.26 -6.34 -13.94
N VAL A 199 -15.15 -6.91 -13.46
CA VAL A 199 -14.04 -7.34 -14.34
C VAL A 199 -14.34 -8.62 -15.12
N SER A 200 -15.27 -9.45 -14.62
CA SER A 200 -15.69 -10.71 -15.26
C SER A 200 -16.79 -10.52 -16.31
N LYS A 201 -17.43 -9.34 -16.37
CA LYS A 201 -18.33 -9.01 -17.47
C LYS A 201 -17.50 -8.98 -18.75
N LYS A 202 -17.83 -9.87 -19.70
CA LYS A 202 -17.34 -9.73 -21.08
C LYS A 202 -17.69 -8.32 -21.55
N PRO A 203 -16.78 -7.62 -22.26
CA PRO A 203 -17.18 -6.41 -22.97
C PRO A 203 -18.42 -6.79 -23.78
N ASN A 204 -19.54 -6.12 -23.54
CA ASN A 204 -20.82 -6.45 -24.15
C ASN A 204 -20.65 -6.61 -25.67
N GLU A 205 -21.32 -7.65 -26.18
CA GLU A 205 -21.86 -7.69 -27.55
C GLU A 205 -22.56 -6.37 -27.92
#